data_AF-A0A4R0TYE7-F1
#
_entry.id   AF-A0A4R0TYE7-F1
#
_cell.length_a   1.000
_cell.length_b   1.000
_cell.length_c   1.000
_cell.angle_alpha   90.00
_cell.angle_beta   90.00
_cell.angle_gamma   90.00
#
_symmetry.space_group_name_H-M   'P 1'
#
loop_
_entity.id
_entity.type
_entity.pdbx_description
1 polymer ?
#
loop_
_entity_poly.entity_id
_entity_poly.type
_entity_poly.pdbx_seq_one_letter_code
_entity_poly.pdbx_strand_id
1 'polypeptide(L)'
;MVVNLSAEKREWIRSIAGDARTAYGRLMRSGVLVVSCDNRDDIEIIFPKAKFAHLCGFDYYWDAGKHRLASQELFYDDIVSGDFTYARADYSHRYSDRNVTIQKRRERTRTKVAIAAEVFSGLDTATHVVESAKSDIIIFMGQTMWSLGLGHQRMRDGEETGRYIPASLINDSILSTRVHRGGTSVSAITSLHWK
;
A
#
# COMPACT_ATOMS: atom_id res chain seq x y z
N MET A 1 -20.71 4.09 -23.28
CA MET A 1 -19.36 4.63 -23.52
C MET A 1 -18.35 3.54 -23.18
N VAL A 2 -17.54 3.08 -24.15
CA VAL A 2 -16.52 2.05 -23.92
C VAL A 2 -15.33 2.72 -23.23
N VAL A 3 -14.98 2.27 -22.02
CA VAL A 3 -13.80 2.81 -21.30
C VAL A 3 -12.53 2.30 -21.98
N ASN A 4 -11.71 3.21 -22.50
CA ASN A 4 -10.38 2.86 -22.99
C ASN A 4 -9.44 2.65 -21.79
N LEU A 5 -9.33 1.40 -21.34
CA LEU A 5 -8.53 1.00 -20.18
C LEU A 5 -7.06 1.42 -20.27
N SER A 6 -6.52 1.54 -21.48
CA SER A 6 -5.13 1.98 -21.70
C SER A 6 -4.95 3.47 -21.42
N ALA A 7 -5.90 4.31 -21.80
CA ALA A 7 -5.84 5.75 -21.53
C ALA A 7 -6.04 6.05 -20.03
N GLU A 8 -7.03 5.41 -19.42
CA GLU A 8 -7.31 5.53 -17.97
C GLU A 8 -6.12 5.07 -17.12
N LYS A 9 -5.52 3.92 -17.45
CA LYS A 9 -4.32 3.44 -16.76
C LYS A 9 -3.17 4.47 -16.83
N ARG A 10 -2.97 5.11 -17.99
CA ARG A 10 -1.94 6.15 -18.15
C ARG A 10 -2.23 7.35 -17.25
N GLU A 11 -3.49 7.78 -17.18
CA GLU A 11 -3.92 8.87 -16.30
C GLU A 11 -3.67 8.55 -14.83
N TRP A 12 -4.04 7.36 -14.36
CA TRP A 12 -3.80 6.94 -12.99
C TRP A 12 -2.32 6.85 -12.64
N ILE A 13 -1.50 6.32 -13.56
CA ILE A 13 -0.05 6.26 -13.36
C ILE A 13 0.57 7.67 -13.29
N ARG A 14 0.09 8.62 -14.12
CA ARG A 14 0.51 10.02 -14.02
C ARG A 14 0.09 10.66 -12.70
N SER A 15 -1.13 10.37 -12.22
CA SER A 15 -1.62 10.88 -10.94
C SER A 15 -0.74 10.43 -9.78
N ILE A 16 -0.40 9.13 -9.71
CA ILE A 16 0.49 8.64 -8.64
C ILE A 16 1.94 9.10 -8.80
N ALA A 17 2.38 9.42 -10.02
CA ALA A 17 3.72 9.98 -10.27
C ALA A 17 3.90 11.39 -9.67
N GLY A 18 2.81 12.08 -9.35
CA GLY A 18 2.82 13.35 -8.60
C GLY A 18 2.94 13.15 -7.09
N ASP A 19 1.85 13.40 -6.36
CA ASP A 19 1.87 13.52 -4.91
C ASP A 19 2.17 12.19 -4.21
N ALA A 20 1.58 11.09 -4.68
CA ALA A 20 1.78 9.77 -4.06
C ALA A 20 3.25 9.32 -4.11
N ARG A 21 3.91 9.47 -5.26
CA ARG A 21 5.35 9.19 -5.43
C ARG A 21 6.18 10.04 -4.47
N THR A 22 5.84 11.33 -4.36
CA THR A 22 6.56 12.28 -3.50
C THR A 22 6.42 11.90 -2.02
N ALA A 23 5.20 11.65 -1.57
CA ALA A 23 4.89 11.25 -0.21
C ALA A 23 5.55 9.92 0.15
N TYR A 24 5.40 8.89 -0.70
CA TYR A 24 6.04 7.60 -0.47
C TYR A 24 7.57 7.72 -0.46
N GLY A 25 8.14 8.53 -1.35
CA GLY A 25 9.58 8.80 -1.37
C GLY A 25 10.12 9.39 -0.08
N ARG A 26 9.34 10.20 0.64
CA ARG A 26 9.71 10.70 1.97
C ARG A 26 9.75 9.55 2.97
N LEU A 27 8.69 8.74 3.05
CA LEU A 27 8.61 7.58 3.95
C LEU A 27 9.80 6.63 3.76
N MET A 28 10.17 6.33 2.51
CA MET A 28 11.32 5.46 2.22
C MET A 28 12.65 6.02 2.73
N ARG A 29 12.84 7.33 2.69
CA ARG A 29 14.08 7.99 3.13
C ARG A 29 14.13 8.22 4.64
N SER A 30 12.98 8.24 5.31
CA SER A 30 12.88 8.49 6.74
C SER A 30 13.26 7.29 7.62
N GLY A 31 13.60 6.13 7.03
CA GLY A 31 14.08 4.98 7.79
C GLY A 31 12.95 4.13 8.35
N VAL A 32 12.93 3.93 9.67
CA VAL A 32 11.95 3.08 10.37
C VAL A 32 10.93 3.95 11.09
N LEU A 33 9.65 3.81 10.78
CA LEU A 33 8.57 4.40 11.58
C LEU A 33 8.26 3.47 12.76
N VAL A 34 8.33 4.00 13.97
CA VAL A 34 7.95 3.29 15.19
C VAL A 34 6.60 3.82 15.65
N VAL A 35 5.68 2.88 15.84
CA VAL A 35 4.32 3.15 16.32
C VAL A 35 4.17 2.52 17.70
N SER A 36 4.10 3.37 18.72
CA SER A 36 3.81 2.94 20.09
C SER A 36 2.32 3.02 20.36
N CYS A 37 1.80 2.02 21.06
CA CYS A 37 0.37 1.86 21.28
C CYS A 37 0.08 1.43 22.71
N ASP A 38 -1.13 1.75 23.17
CA ASP A 38 -1.62 1.19 24.43
C ASP A 38 -1.80 -0.33 24.32
N ASN A 39 -1.36 -1.04 25.36
CA ASN A 39 -1.59 -2.48 25.56
C ASN A 39 -1.01 -3.40 24.47
N ARG A 40 0.08 -2.99 23.79
CA ARG A 40 0.81 -3.84 22.83
C ARG A 40 2.26 -3.40 22.67
N ASP A 41 3.07 -4.27 22.08
CA ASP A 41 4.43 -3.95 21.69
C ASP A 41 4.47 -2.93 20.54
N ASP A 42 5.58 -2.20 20.48
CA ASP A 42 5.88 -1.25 19.41
C ASP A 42 5.88 -1.93 18.04
N ILE A 43 5.29 -1.26 17.05
CA ILE A 43 5.30 -1.71 15.66
C ILE A 43 6.36 -0.92 14.90
N GLU A 44 7.39 -1.62 14.42
CA GLU A 44 8.39 -1.04 13.53
C GLU A 44 8.00 -1.27 12.06
N ILE A 45 7.94 -0.19 11.29
CA ILE A 45 7.54 -0.22 9.88
C ILE A 45 8.66 0.34 9.02
N ILE A 46 9.03 -0.39 7.98
CA ILE A 46 9.86 0.15 6.90
C ILE A 46 9.04 0.26 5.63
N PHE A 47 9.49 1.11 4.72
CA PHE A 47 8.82 1.39 3.45
C PHE A 47 9.72 0.98 2.28
N PRO A 48 9.74 -0.31 1.87
CA PRO A 48 10.57 -0.75 0.77
C PRO A 48 10.04 -0.22 -0.56
N LYS A 49 10.94 0.25 -1.42
CA LYS A 49 10.62 0.71 -2.78
C LYS A 49 9.76 -0.28 -3.56
N ALA A 50 10.01 -1.57 -3.41
CA ALA A 50 9.28 -2.66 -4.08
C ALA A 50 7.77 -2.68 -3.80
N LYS A 51 7.29 -2.02 -2.73
CA LYS A 51 5.87 -2.02 -2.35
C LYS A 51 5.06 -0.96 -3.07
N PHE A 52 5.68 0.12 -3.56
CA PHE A 52 4.96 1.27 -4.13
C PHE A 52 3.96 0.87 -5.22
N ALA A 53 4.42 0.11 -6.23
CA ALA A 53 3.57 -0.34 -7.33
C ALA A 53 2.30 -1.05 -6.81
N HIS A 54 2.48 -2.02 -5.91
CA HIS A 54 1.38 -2.79 -5.35
C HIS A 54 0.40 -1.96 -4.53
N LEU A 55 0.91 -1.02 -3.71
CA LEU A 55 0.09 -0.13 -2.91
C LEU A 55 -0.76 0.79 -3.80
N CYS A 56 -0.21 1.25 -4.92
CA CYS A 56 -0.94 2.00 -5.94
C CYS A 56 -1.83 1.12 -6.86
N GLY A 57 -1.85 -0.20 -6.65
CA GLY A 57 -2.73 -1.12 -7.36
C GLY A 57 -2.16 -1.66 -8.68
N PHE A 58 -0.86 -1.55 -8.91
CA PHE A 58 -0.21 -1.99 -10.14
C PHE A 58 0.77 -3.16 -9.91
N ASP A 59 0.93 -3.97 -10.96
CA ASP A 59 2.05 -4.89 -11.14
C ASP A 59 2.93 -4.39 -12.30
N TYR A 60 4.24 -4.56 -12.19
CA TYR A 60 5.21 -4.17 -13.22
C TYR A 60 5.92 -5.37 -13.87
N TYR A 61 6.14 -5.27 -15.17
CA TYR A 61 6.63 -6.34 -16.05
C TYR A 61 7.86 -5.91 -16.84
N TRP A 62 8.64 -6.88 -17.32
CA TRP A 62 9.82 -6.60 -18.15
C TRP A 62 9.44 -6.12 -19.55
N ASP A 63 8.32 -6.61 -20.08
CA ASP A 63 7.91 -6.40 -21.46
C ASP A 63 6.42 -6.02 -21.57
N ALA A 64 6.04 -5.46 -22.72
CA ALA A 64 4.66 -5.05 -23.01
C ALA A 64 3.67 -6.23 -23.11
N GLY A 65 4.17 -7.43 -23.42
CA GLY A 65 3.39 -8.67 -23.41
C GLY A 65 3.12 -9.21 -22.01
N LYS A 66 3.73 -8.63 -20.97
CA LYS A 66 3.52 -8.94 -19.55
C LYS A 66 3.77 -10.41 -19.20
N HIS A 67 4.73 -11.04 -19.89
CA HIS A 67 5.06 -12.44 -19.70
C HIS A 67 5.76 -12.71 -18.37
N ARG A 68 6.58 -11.76 -17.92
CA ARG A 68 7.37 -11.89 -16.69
C ARG A 68 7.32 -10.62 -15.85
N LEU A 69 7.07 -10.80 -14.55
CA LEU A 69 7.16 -9.72 -13.57
C LEU A 69 8.60 -9.18 -13.50
N ALA A 70 8.71 -7.86 -13.54
CA ALA A 70 9.94 -7.14 -13.24
C ALA A 70 10.18 -7.08 -11.74
N SER A 71 11.38 -6.66 -11.33
CA SER A 71 11.55 -6.15 -9.96
C SER A 71 10.58 -4.99 -9.77
N GLN A 72 9.77 -5.02 -8.72
CA GLN A 72 8.75 -4.00 -8.50
C GLN A 72 9.36 -2.65 -8.07
N GLU A 73 10.62 -2.65 -7.65
CA GLU A 73 11.41 -1.44 -7.42
C GLU A 73 11.53 -0.59 -8.68
N LEU A 74 11.67 -1.24 -9.85
CA LEU A 74 11.81 -0.57 -11.15
C LEU A 74 10.59 0.28 -11.50
N PHE A 75 9.40 -0.06 -10.98
CA PHE A 75 8.22 0.77 -11.20
C PHE A 75 8.39 2.16 -10.61
N TYR A 76 8.93 2.24 -9.38
CA TYR A 76 9.18 3.52 -8.73
C TYR A 76 10.32 4.27 -9.42
N ASP A 77 11.39 3.56 -9.78
CA ASP A 77 12.55 4.17 -10.45
C ASP A 77 12.22 4.72 -11.84
N ASP A 78 11.42 3.99 -12.62
CA ASP A 78 10.95 4.43 -13.94
C ASP A 78 9.98 5.63 -13.82
N ILE A 79 9.19 5.72 -12.72
CA ILE A 79 8.36 6.90 -12.44
C ILE A 79 9.22 8.11 -12.09
N VAL A 80 10.25 7.93 -11.27
CA VAL A 80 11.13 9.02 -10.82
C VAL A 80 11.98 9.57 -11.97
N SER A 81 12.50 8.70 -12.83
CA SER A 81 13.30 9.10 -14.00
C SER A 81 12.48 9.79 -15.08
N GLY A 82 11.16 9.57 -15.12
CA GLY A 82 10.28 10.08 -16.18
C GLY A 82 10.20 9.17 -17.41
N ASP A 83 11.02 8.12 -17.48
CA ASP A 83 11.10 7.18 -18.61
C ASP A 83 10.12 6.00 -18.46
N PHE A 84 8.91 6.29 -17.98
CA PHE A 84 7.95 5.25 -17.65
C PHE A 84 7.27 4.63 -18.87
N THR A 85 7.49 3.33 -19.09
CA THR A 85 6.84 2.58 -20.17
C THR A 85 5.51 2.00 -19.70
N TYR A 86 4.41 2.72 -19.96
CA TYR A 86 3.06 2.35 -19.52
C TYR A 86 2.56 0.95 -19.94
N ALA A 87 3.08 0.41 -21.04
CA ALA A 87 2.73 -0.94 -21.50
C ALA A 87 3.22 -2.04 -20.54
N ARG A 88 4.30 -1.77 -19.79
CA ARG A 88 4.90 -2.67 -18.79
C ARG A 88 4.15 -2.70 -17.47
N ALA A 89 3.12 -1.88 -17.27
CA ALA A 89 2.30 -1.86 -16.06
C ALA A 89 0.91 -2.48 -16.30
N ASP A 90 0.36 -3.16 -15.31
CA ASP A 90 -1.02 -3.64 -15.34
C ASP A 90 -1.69 -3.58 -13.96
N TYR A 91 -3.02 -3.71 -13.94
CA TYR A 91 -3.78 -3.78 -12.68
C TYR A 91 -3.37 -5.01 -11.87
N SER A 92 -2.98 -4.79 -10.62
CA SER A 92 -2.45 -5.82 -9.73
C SER A 92 -3.44 -6.97 -9.55
N HIS A 93 -2.92 -8.20 -9.55
CA HIS A 93 -3.73 -9.42 -9.38
C HIS A 93 -3.16 -10.42 -8.37
N ARG A 94 -2.04 -10.11 -7.71
CA ARG A 94 -1.27 -11.03 -6.86
C ARG A 94 -2.04 -11.70 -5.70
N TYR A 95 -3.09 -11.07 -5.17
CA TYR A 95 -3.79 -11.54 -3.96
C TYR A 95 -5.24 -11.95 -4.19
N SER A 96 -5.66 -12.10 -5.44
CA SER A 96 -6.99 -12.60 -5.70
C SER A 96 -6.95 -13.54 -6.88
N ASP A 97 -7.25 -14.80 -6.55
CA ASP A 97 -7.77 -15.87 -7.38
C ASP A 97 -7.62 -15.73 -8.89
N ARG A 98 -7.20 -16.82 -9.52
CA ARG A 98 -7.11 -17.01 -10.98
C ARG A 98 -8.39 -16.61 -11.77
N ASN A 99 -9.46 -16.17 -11.11
CA ASN A 99 -10.78 -15.81 -11.65
C ASN A 99 -11.23 -14.35 -11.42
N VAL A 100 -10.37 -13.44 -10.94
CA VAL A 100 -10.79 -12.02 -10.80
C VAL A 100 -10.76 -11.30 -12.14
N THR A 101 -11.92 -10.79 -12.55
CA THR A 101 -12.13 -10.04 -13.80
C THR A 101 -11.29 -8.78 -13.87
N ILE A 102 -10.97 -8.33 -15.09
CA ILE A 102 -10.23 -7.09 -15.30
C ILE A 102 -10.96 -5.88 -14.71
N GLN A 103 -12.30 -5.88 -14.74
CA GLN A 103 -13.14 -4.84 -14.13
C GLN A 103 -12.90 -4.73 -12.63
N LYS A 104 -12.87 -5.86 -11.91
CA LYS A 104 -12.65 -5.86 -10.45
C LYS A 104 -11.22 -5.47 -10.08
N ARG A 105 -10.22 -5.83 -10.89
CA ARG A 105 -8.83 -5.36 -10.72
C ARG A 105 -8.73 -3.86 -10.93
N ARG A 106 -9.38 -3.35 -11.99
CA ARG A 106 -9.50 -1.92 -12.28
C ARG A 106 -10.16 -1.16 -11.13
N GLU A 107 -11.30 -1.62 -10.62
CA GLU A 107 -12.00 -0.99 -9.50
C GLU A 107 -11.12 -0.89 -8.25
N ARG A 108 -10.43 -1.97 -7.90
CA ARG A 108 -9.47 -1.98 -6.79
C ARG A 108 -8.32 -1.00 -7.02
N THR A 109 -7.79 -0.95 -8.24
CA THR A 109 -6.73 0.00 -8.60
C THR A 109 -7.23 1.43 -8.48
N ARG A 110 -8.44 1.73 -8.96
CA ARG A 110 -9.06 3.04 -8.83
C ARG A 110 -9.15 3.47 -7.37
N THR A 111 -9.63 2.59 -6.49
CA THR A 111 -9.72 2.88 -5.05
C THR A 111 -8.34 3.16 -4.45
N LYS A 112 -7.32 2.36 -4.78
CA LYS A 112 -5.94 2.56 -4.30
C LYS A 112 -5.32 3.86 -4.81
N VAL A 113 -5.48 4.16 -6.10
CA VAL A 113 -4.96 5.39 -6.74
C VAL A 113 -5.56 6.62 -6.10
N ALA A 114 -6.86 6.61 -5.83
CA ALA A 114 -7.58 7.76 -5.27
C ALA A 114 -7.03 8.20 -3.90
N ILE A 115 -6.38 7.29 -3.15
CA ILE A 115 -6.09 7.48 -1.72
C ILE A 115 -4.61 7.41 -1.39
N ALA A 116 -3.80 6.96 -2.34
CA ALA A 116 -2.38 6.71 -2.13
C ALA A 116 -1.66 7.94 -1.56
N ALA A 117 -1.88 9.11 -2.16
CA ALA A 117 -1.24 10.35 -1.72
C ALA A 117 -1.64 10.75 -0.28
N GLU A 118 -2.94 10.68 0.03
CA GLU A 118 -3.48 11.02 1.34
C GLU A 118 -2.96 10.07 2.42
N VAL A 119 -3.04 8.76 2.17
CA VAL A 119 -2.53 7.72 3.07
C VAL A 119 -1.04 7.90 3.34
N PHE A 120 -0.22 8.09 2.30
CA PHE A 120 1.22 8.22 2.46
C PHE A 120 1.62 9.52 3.16
N SER A 121 0.86 10.59 2.98
CA SER A 121 1.16 11.89 3.59
C SER A 121 0.69 11.97 5.04
N GLY A 122 -0.37 11.26 5.41
CA GLY A 122 -1.01 11.35 6.72
C GLY A 122 -0.58 10.32 7.76
N LEU A 123 0.50 9.56 7.53
CA LEU A 123 0.94 8.51 8.46
C LEU A 123 1.35 9.06 9.84
N ASP A 124 1.88 10.27 9.89
CA ASP A 124 2.19 11.00 11.12
C ASP A 124 0.95 11.43 11.91
N THR A 125 -0.24 11.35 11.30
CA THR A 125 -1.54 11.59 11.94
C THR A 125 -2.28 10.30 12.30
N ALA A 126 -1.59 9.15 12.26
CA ALA A 126 -2.19 7.88 12.66
C ALA A 126 -2.64 7.90 14.12
N THR A 127 -3.85 7.40 14.38
CA THR A 127 -4.47 7.45 15.73
C THR A 127 -4.74 6.08 16.31
N HIS A 128 -4.99 5.07 15.48
CA HIS A 128 -5.36 3.74 15.95
C HIS A 128 -4.65 2.66 15.16
N VAL A 129 -4.37 1.56 15.86
CA VAL A 129 -3.97 0.30 15.27
C VAL A 129 -5.07 -0.71 15.54
N VAL A 130 -5.45 -1.47 14.52
CA VAL A 130 -6.35 -2.61 14.64
C VAL A 130 -5.61 -3.86 14.24
N GLU A 131 -5.64 -4.84 15.11
CA GLU A 131 -5.11 -6.16 14.85
C GLU A 131 -6.27 -7.13 14.72
N SER A 132 -6.31 -7.84 13.59
CA SER A 132 -7.31 -8.89 13.40
C SER A 132 -6.86 -10.23 14.00
N ALA A 133 -7.80 -11.13 14.23
CA ALA A 133 -7.53 -12.52 14.65
C ALA A 133 -6.61 -13.31 13.71
N LYS A 134 -6.32 -12.79 12.51
CA LYS A 134 -5.36 -13.38 11.55
C LYS A 134 -3.99 -12.70 11.60
N SER A 135 -3.75 -11.86 12.61
CA SER A 135 -2.55 -11.05 12.79
C SER A 135 -2.29 -10.03 11.67
N ASP A 136 -3.29 -9.74 10.84
CA ASP A 136 -3.23 -8.57 9.96
C ASP A 136 -3.34 -7.30 10.82
N ILE A 137 -2.28 -6.49 10.80
CA ILE A 137 -2.25 -5.17 11.45
C ILE A 137 -2.68 -4.10 10.45
N ILE A 138 -3.60 -3.24 10.86
CA ILE A 138 -4.09 -2.11 10.07
C ILE A 138 -3.92 -0.83 10.88
N ILE A 139 -3.26 0.16 10.28
CA ILE A 139 -3.07 1.50 10.86
C ILE A 139 -4.11 2.45 10.27
N PHE A 140 -4.83 3.16 11.13
CA PHE A 140 -5.84 4.14 10.76
C PHE A 140 -5.34 5.58 10.97
N MET A 141 -5.49 6.40 9.92
CA MET A 141 -5.03 7.78 9.87
C MET A 141 -6.15 8.72 10.33
N GLY A 142 -6.02 9.30 11.53
CA GLY A 142 -7.10 10.09 12.12
C GLY A 142 -8.43 9.33 12.20
N GLN A 143 -9.54 10.06 12.07
CA GLN A 143 -10.89 9.49 11.89
C GLN A 143 -11.30 9.38 10.41
N THR A 144 -10.34 9.32 9.49
CA THR A 144 -10.62 9.32 8.04
C THR A 144 -11.07 7.94 7.54
N MET A 145 -11.43 7.86 6.25
CA MET A 145 -11.91 6.64 5.58
C MET A 145 -10.77 5.78 4.97
N TRP A 146 -9.53 5.93 5.43
CA TRP A 146 -8.40 5.24 4.82
C TRP A 146 -7.41 4.70 5.85
N SER A 147 -6.82 3.56 5.52
CA SER A 147 -5.89 2.85 6.39
C SER A 147 -4.78 2.12 5.62
N LEU A 148 -3.67 1.87 6.32
CA LEU A 148 -2.53 1.12 5.84
C LEU A 148 -2.52 -0.28 6.46
N GLY A 149 -2.77 -1.31 5.65
CA GLY A 149 -2.56 -2.68 6.06
C GLY A 149 -1.08 -3.05 6.01
N LEU A 150 -0.61 -3.76 7.03
CA LEU A 150 0.77 -4.20 7.19
C LEU A 150 0.89 -5.72 7.02
N GLY A 151 2.06 -6.15 6.58
CA GLY A 151 2.47 -7.55 6.62
C GLY A 151 3.87 -7.67 7.18
N HIS A 152 4.21 -8.85 7.68
CA HIS A 152 5.54 -9.13 8.23
C HIS A 152 6.61 -9.02 7.14
N GLN A 153 7.70 -8.34 7.45
CA GLN A 153 8.90 -8.36 6.63
C GLN A 153 9.61 -9.69 6.84
N ARG A 154 9.86 -10.39 5.73
CA ARG A 154 10.57 -11.66 5.72
C ARG A 154 11.90 -11.53 5.00
N MET A 155 12.89 -12.27 5.51
CA MET A 155 14.15 -12.54 4.83
C MET A 155 13.93 -13.50 3.65
N ARG A 156 14.98 -13.76 2.87
CA ARG A 156 14.89 -14.62 1.67
C ARG A 156 14.56 -16.07 1.99
N ASP A 157 14.99 -16.55 3.15
CA ASP A 157 14.69 -17.88 3.70
C ASP A 157 13.27 -17.97 4.31
N GLY A 158 12.56 -16.85 4.41
CA GLY A 158 11.20 -16.77 4.95
C GLY A 158 11.13 -16.41 6.43
N GLU A 159 12.26 -16.24 7.12
CA GLU A 159 12.28 -15.83 8.53
C GLU A 159 11.80 -14.38 8.69
N GLU A 160 11.02 -14.11 9.73
CA GLU A 160 10.51 -12.77 10.01
C GLU A 160 11.56 -11.91 10.71
N THR A 161 11.72 -10.68 10.23
CA THR A 161 12.73 -9.74 10.73
C THR A 161 12.30 -8.98 12.00
N GLY A 162 11.09 -9.23 12.50
CA GLY A 162 10.44 -8.44 13.55
C GLY A 162 9.86 -7.09 13.08
N ARG A 163 10.06 -6.72 11.82
CA ARG A 163 9.52 -5.49 11.23
C ARG A 163 8.33 -5.75 10.32
N TYR A 164 7.54 -4.70 10.10
CA TYR A 164 6.41 -4.68 9.19
C TYR A 164 6.72 -3.89 7.92
N ILE A 165 6.02 -4.25 6.86
CA ILE A 165 6.02 -3.54 5.58
C ILE A 165 4.58 -3.26 5.14
N PRO A 166 4.34 -2.14 4.45
CA PRO A 166 3.08 -1.90 3.76
C PRO A 166 2.66 -3.07 2.88
N ALA A 167 1.43 -3.55 3.10
CA ALA A 167 0.83 -4.65 2.35
C ALA A 167 -0.38 -4.19 1.53
N SER A 168 -1.18 -3.25 2.03
CA SER A 168 -2.39 -2.79 1.33
C SER A 168 -2.79 -1.37 1.72
N LEU A 169 -3.49 -0.69 0.81
CA LEU A 169 -4.24 0.52 1.12
C LEU A 169 -5.72 0.15 1.17
N ILE A 170 -6.39 0.52 2.25
CA ILE A 170 -7.75 0.10 2.55
C ILE A 170 -8.63 1.34 2.65
N ASN A 171 -9.78 1.30 1.96
CA ASN A 171 -10.86 2.26 2.09
C ASN A 171 -11.81 1.83 3.20
N ASP A 172 -11.41 2.09 4.43
CA ASP A 172 -12.27 1.83 5.58
C ASP A 172 -11.89 2.79 6.70
N SER A 173 -12.87 3.07 7.56
CA SER A 173 -12.70 3.94 8.73
C SER A 173 -12.62 3.12 10.00
N ILE A 174 -11.92 3.63 11.01
CA ILE A 174 -11.95 3.06 12.36
C ILE A 174 -13.36 3.04 12.96
N LEU A 175 -14.29 3.86 12.46
CA LEU A 175 -15.69 3.87 12.91
C LEU A 175 -16.55 2.77 12.27
N SER A 176 -16.00 2.03 11.30
CA SER A 176 -16.72 0.99 10.56
C SER A 176 -16.96 -0.25 11.43
N THR A 177 -18.18 -0.76 11.44
CA THR A 177 -18.53 -1.99 12.18
C THR A 177 -17.77 -3.23 11.68
N ARG A 178 -17.25 -3.19 10.44
CA ARG A 178 -16.40 -4.25 9.88
C ARG A 178 -15.06 -4.38 10.58
N VAL A 179 -14.56 -3.26 11.13
CA VAL A 179 -13.29 -3.16 11.83
C VAL A 179 -13.40 -3.67 13.27
N HIS A 180 -14.58 -3.54 13.89
CA HIS A 180 -14.86 -3.95 15.29
C HIS A 180 -15.53 -5.33 15.42
N ARG A 181 -15.30 -6.22 14.45
CA ARG A 181 -15.87 -7.57 14.49
C ARG A 181 -15.18 -8.42 15.57
N GLY A 182 -15.86 -9.46 16.06
CA GLY A 182 -15.29 -10.36 17.07
C GLY A 182 -13.90 -10.88 16.69
N GLY A 183 -12.95 -10.79 17.63
CA GLY A 183 -11.55 -11.18 17.43
C GLY A 183 -10.64 -10.09 16.87
N THR A 184 -11.08 -8.83 16.81
CA THR A 184 -10.20 -7.68 16.55
C THR A 184 -9.85 -6.96 17.84
N SER A 185 -8.60 -6.57 18.01
CA SER A 185 -8.13 -5.70 19.09
C SER A 185 -7.81 -4.33 18.54
N VAL A 186 -8.30 -3.28 19.21
CA VAL A 186 -8.06 -1.88 18.83
C VAL A 186 -7.19 -1.23 19.91
N SER A 187 -6.07 -0.64 19.50
CA SER A 187 -5.17 0.12 20.37
C SER A 187 -5.06 1.56 19.89
N ALA A 188 -5.14 2.51 20.82
CA ALA A 188 -4.79 3.89 20.54
C ALA A 188 -3.28 4.01 20.34
N ILE A 189 -2.87 4.84 19.38
CA ILE A 189 -1.47 5.21 19.16
C ILE A 189 -1.11 6.31 20.17
N THR A 190 -0.07 6.06 20.96
CA THR A 190 0.42 6.99 21.97
C THR A 190 1.58 7.83 21.47
N SER A 191 2.38 7.30 20.54
CA SER A 191 3.45 8.05 19.89
C SER A 191 3.80 7.52 18.50
N LEU A 192 4.31 8.42 17.65
CA LEU A 192 4.86 8.14 16.33
C LEU A 192 6.20 8.84 16.20
N HIS A 193 7.25 8.09 15.86
CA HIS A 193 8.56 8.67 15.61
C HIS A 193 9.36 7.88 14.58
N TRP A 194 10.29 8.56 13.91
CA TRP A 194 11.20 7.97 12.93
C TRP A 194 12.56 7.68 13.57
N LYS A 195 13.09 6.47 13.34
CA LYS A 195 14.46 6.04 13.71
C LYS A 195 15.38 6.08 12.50
#